data_AF-A0A6N8W0R4-F1
#
_entry.id   AF-A0A6N8W0R4-F1
#
_cell.length_a   1.000
_cell.length_b   1.000
_cell.length_c   1.000
_cell.angle_alpha   90.00
_cell.angle_beta   90.00
_cell.angle_gamma   90.00
#
_symmetry.space_group_name_H-M   'P 1'
#
loop_
_entity.id
_entity.type
_entity.pdbx_description
1 polymer ?
#
loop_
_entity_poly.entity_id
_entity_poly.type
_entity_poly.pdbx_seq_one_letter_code
_entity_poly.pdbx_strand_id
1 'polypeptide(L)'
;MRPVILRAKPVNAIVGNPPWITYNKTQAVVREELERQSKERYQIWDGGRYATQQDIAGMFFARCVELYLEPGGRAGMVLPHSALQTGQYRKWRAGKWGVLSVDLGVRRPWDLDRIEPNDFFPVPSCVAFLTRKDPPGKPLPRQADSWRGNHGGPFTKEPVQLTDTSGEYASPYGERARNGATIYPRPLFFVNEEASTALVQAANTVSVSPRRSAQEKSPWKELELPDLVGSVIEADHVYDIHLGETVAPYMLLQPLRAVLPLSKSTGQLVKSEDGWYDVDPLSLGERMRRRWRVTNELWDDNKGTNNELSLLENVDYMRKLSAQNMRFDAKSGVLYGASGQPTAVAYAQLNAVVDHSLFWLETESLDEARYLVTTINSQKLSNLLKPLMPKGQFGARHVHKHLWRLPIPEYDDSDSLHVEIAQAGEDAAAGAKVLWDEIRAEREDKGQSTSVTVARREIRKWLSESSEGQRVEELVGRLLGG
;
A
#
# COMPACT_ATOMS: atom_id res chain seq x y z
N MET A 1 32.86 -4.88 -27.14
CA MET A 1 33.46 -6.14 -26.66
C MET A 1 32.33 -7.00 -26.10
N ARG A 2 32.02 -8.18 -26.68
CA ARG A 2 30.85 -8.98 -26.24
C ARG A 2 31.09 -9.50 -24.80
N PRO A 3 30.06 -9.52 -23.93
CA PRO A 3 30.15 -10.07 -22.57
C PRO A 3 30.64 -11.53 -22.50
N VAL A 4 30.60 -12.28 -23.60
CA VAL A 4 31.06 -13.68 -23.66
C VAL A 4 32.59 -13.78 -23.51
N ILE A 5 33.36 -12.85 -24.07
CA ILE A 5 34.84 -12.90 -24.03
C ILE A 5 35.35 -12.67 -22.59
N LEU A 6 34.66 -11.83 -21.81
CA LEU A 6 34.99 -11.58 -20.41
C LEU A 6 34.74 -12.79 -19.50
N ARG A 7 33.92 -13.76 -19.90
CA ARG A 7 33.80 -15.02 -19.13
C ARG A 7 35.09 -15.84 -19.17
N ALA A 8 35.83 -15.76 -20.28
CA ALA A 8 37.10 -16.48 -20.43
C ALA A 8 38.28 -15.73 -19.78
N LYS A 9 38.09 -14.44 -19.43
CA LYS A 9 39.06 -13.61 -18.73
C LYS A 9 38.36 -12.78 -17.65
N PRO A 10 38.10 -13.38 -16.47
CA PRO A 10 37.55 -12.65 -15.33
C PRO A 10 38.37 -11.39 -15.02
N VAL A 11 37.69 -10.37 -14.51
CA VAL A 11 38.27 -9.08 -14.11
C VAL A 11 38.47 -9.01 -12.60
N ASN A 12 39.35 -8.13 -12.15
CA ASN A 12 39.61 -7.87 -10.73
C ASN A 12 38.64 -6.86 -10.09
N ALA A 13 37.90 -6.11 -10.91
CA ALA A 13 36.99 -5.06 -10.46
C ALA A 13 35.75 -4.96 -11.36
N ILE A 14 34.57 -4.83 -10.76
CA ILE A 14 33.31 -4.52 -11.45
C ILE A 14 32.70 -3.26 -10.84
N VAL A 15 32.35 -2.29 -11.69
CA VAL A 15 31.51 -1.14 -11.31
C VAL A 15 30.34 -1.09 -12.28
N GLY A 16 29.12 -0.88 -11.79
CA GLY A 16 27.96 -0.85 -12.69
C GLY A 16 26.66 -0.34 -12.08
N ASN A 17 25.65 -0.26 -12.94
CA ASN A 17 24.27 0.05 -12.61
C ASN A 17 23.35 -0.97 -13.30
N PRO A 18 22.89 -2.03 -12.60
CA PRO A 18 21.98 -3.02 -13.15
C PRO A 18 20.61 -2.43 -13.49
N PRO A 19 19.79 -3.09 -14.32
CA PRO A 19 18.42 -2.65 -14.60
C PRO A 19 17.51 -2.79 -13.36
N TRP A 20 16.70 -1.76 -13.07
CA TRP A 20 15.78 -1.73 -11.92
C TRP A 20 14.35 -2.01 -12.38
N ILE A 21 14.08 -3.27 -12.68
CA ILE A 21 12.78 -3.73 -13.18
C ILE A 21 12.28 -4.86 -12.28
N THR A 22 11.02 -4.78 -11.84
CA THR A 22 10.37 -5.84 -11.07
C THR A 22 10.05 -7.02 -11.97
N TYR A 23 10.09 -8.24 -11.42
CA TYR A 23 9.95 -9.47 -12.22
C TYR A 23 8.61 -9.52 -12.98
N ASN A 24 7.53 -9.02 -12.37
CA ASN A 24 6.20 -8.92 -12.97
C ASN A 24 6.12 -7.98 -14.19
N LYS A 25 7.10 -7.09 -14.40
CA LYS A 25 7.20 -6.22 -15.57
C LYS A 25 8.00 -6.85 -16.72
N THR A 26 8.44 -8.10 -16.57
CA THR A 26 9.14 -8.85 -17.61
C THR A 26 8.21 -9.87 -18.29
N GLN A 27 8.58 -10.28 -19.50
CA GLN A 27 7.91 -11.36 -20.23
C GLN A 27 7.92 -12.66 -19.40
N ALA A 28 6.87 -13.48 -19.53
CA ALA A 28 6.68 -14.69 -18.71
C ALA A 28 7.90 -15.62 -18.71
N VAL A 29 8.43 -15.93 -19.90
CA VAL A 29 9.63 -16.79 -20.06
C VAL A 29 10.85 -16.22 -19.33
N VAL A 30 11.04 -14.90 -19.39
CA VAL A 30 12.15 -14.22 -18.68
C VAL A 30 11.90 -14.28 -17.18
N ARG A 31 10.67 -14.01 -16.73
CA ARG A 31 10.26 -14.04 -15.33
C ARG A 31 10.52 -15.40 -14.69
N GLU A 32 10.13 -16.49 -15.36
CA GLU A 32 10.35 -17.86 -14.90
C GLU A 32 11.84 -18.15 -14.71
N GLU A 33 12.68 -17.77 -15.68
CA GLU A 33 14.13 -17.97 -15.57
C GLU A 33 14.76 -17.11 -14.47
N LEU A 34 14.32 -15.84 -14.32
CA LEU A 34 14.76 -14.96 -13.24
C LEU A 34 14.40 -15.55 -11.85
N GLU A 35 13.18 -16.08 -11.71
CA GLU A 35 12.72 -16.73 -10.49
C GLU A 35 13.52 -18.00 -10.21
N ARG A 36 13.69 -18.86 -11.21
CA ARG A 36 14.44 -20.11 -11.11
C ARG A 36 15.88 -19.85 -10.68
N GLN A 37 16.58 -18.91 -11.32
CA GLN A 37 17.94 -18.51 -10.97
C GLN A 37 18.02 -17.97 -9.53
N SER A 38 17.09 -17.09 -9.14
CA SER A 38 17.07 -16.49 -7.80
C SER A 38 16.73 -17.49 -6.69
N LYS A 39 15.86 -18.46 -6.96
CA LYS A 39 15.45 -19.52 -6.02
C LYS A 39 16.50 -20.62 -5.89
N GLU A 40 16.93 -21.17 -7.02
CA GLU A 40 17.74 -22.40 -7.07
C GLU A 40 19.24 -22.12 -7.07
N ARG A 41 19.69 -21.23 -7.96
CA ARG A 41 21.13 -20.99 -8.18
C ARG A 41 21.73 -20.10 -7.10
N TYR A 42 21.12 -18.93 -6.90
CA TYR A 42 21.65 -17.92 -5.97
C TYR A 42 21.02 -17.98 -4.60
N GLN A 43 19.85 -18.62 -4.45
CA GLN A 43 19.14 -18.72 -3.18
C GLN A 43 18.90 -17.35 -2.50
N ILE A 44 18.77 -16.28 -3.29
CA ILE A 44 18.52 -14.91 -2.83
C ILE A 44 17.03 -14.53 -2.81
N TRP A 45 16.16 -15.46 -3.20
CA TRP A 45 14.71 -15.27 -3.23
C TRP A 45 14.07 -15.49 -1.85
N ASP A 46 13.47 -14.45 -1.28
CA ASP A 46 12.73 -14.52 -0.01
C ASP A 46 11.29 -15.05 -0.19
N GLY A 47 10.59 -14.65 -1.26
CA GLY A 47 9.23 -15.12 -1.56
C GLY A 47 8.14 -14.53 -0.65
N GLY A 48 6.97 -15.20 -0.61
CA GLY A 48 5.82 -14.80 0.18
C GLY A 48 5.37 -13.37 -0.09
N ARG A 49 5.22 -12.56 0.97
CA ARG A 49 4.78 -11.15 0.89
C ARG A 49 5.71 -10.23 0.08
N TYR A 50 6.92 -10.66 -0.23
CA TYR A 50 7.91 -9.89 -0.99
C TYR A 50 7.97 -10.25 -2.48
N ALA A 51 7.29 -11.33 -2.91
CA ALA A 51 7.42 -11.87 -4.26
C ALA A 51 7.10 -10.85 -5.37
N THR A 52 6.06 -10.04 -5.19
CA THR A 52 5.64 -9.03 -6.17
C THR A 52 6.56 -7.80 -6.22
N GLN A 53 7.42 -7.63 -5.21
CA GLN A 53 8.35 -6.51 -5.09
C GLN A 53 9.78 -6.88 -5.49
N GLN A 54 10.04 -8.14 -5.86
CA GLN A 54 11.37 -8.58 -6.28
C GLN A 54 11.76 -7.92 -7.59
N ASP A 55 12.94 -7.31 -7.60
CA ASP A 55 13.53 -6.69 -8.79
C ASP A 55 14.82 -7.40 -9.25
N ILE A 56 15.20 -7.14 -10.50
CA ILE A 56 16.30 -7.80 -11.20
C ILE A 56 17.68 -7.42 -10.65
N ALA A 57 17.83 -6.29 -9.97
CA ALA A 57 19.14 -5.72 -9.65
C ALA A 57 20.00 -6.65 -8.77
N GLY A 58 19.41 -7.26 -7.74
CA GLY A 58 20.11 -8.20 -6.86
C GLY A 58 20.62 -9.45 -7.60
N MET A 59 19.78 -10.04 -8.46
CA MET A 59 20.16 -11.21 -9.26
C MET A 59 21.19 -10.84 -10.32
N PHE A 60 21.01 -9.71 -11.01
CA PHE A 60 21.97 -9.23 -12.00
C PHE A 60 23.36 -9.01 -11.38
N PHE A 61 23.41 -8.43 -10.17
CA PHE A 61 24.67 -8.26 -9.46
C PHE A 61 25.32 -9.62 -9.15
N ALA A 62 24.56 -10.59 -8.59
CA ALA A 62 25.06 -11.94 -8.35
C ALA A 62 25.57 -12.61 -9.64
N ARG A 63 24.84 -12.45 -10.75
CA ARG A 63 25.21 -12.99 -12.06
C ARG A 63 26.50 -12.37 -12.61
N CYS A 64 26.67 -11.05 -12.49
CA CYS A 64 27.90 -10.38 -12.89
C CYS A 64 29.11 -10.86 -12.08
N VAL A 65 28.96 -11.01 -10.76
CA VAL A 65 30.03 -11.51 -9.90
C VAL A 65 30.41 -12.95 -10.27
N GLU A 66 29.43 -13.81 -10.47
CA GLU A 66 29.68 -15.20 -10.87
C GLU A 66 30.45 -15.29 -12.19
N LEU A 67 29.97 -14.57 -13.21
CA LEU A 67 30.46 -14.70 -14.58
C LEU A 67 31.77 -13.97 -14.84
N TYR A 68 32.00 -12.86 -14.15
CA TYR A 68 33.02 -11.89 -14.55
C TYR A 68 34.01 -11.52 -13.47
N LEU A 69 33.73 -11.73 -12.18
CA LEU A 69 34.65 -11.31 -11.10
C LEU A 69 35.54 -12.48 -10.69
N GLU A 70 36.86 -12.30 -10.72
CA GLU A 70 37.78 -13.32 -10.19
C GLU A 70 37.66 -13.48 -8.66
N PRO A 71 38.05 -14.64 -8.09
CA PRO A 71 38.17 -14.79 -6.63
C PRO A 71 39.07 -13.71 -6.02
N GLY A 72 38.62 -13.05 -4.95
CA GLY A 72 39.31 -11.90 -4.36
C GLY A 72 39.06 -10.55 -5.06
N GLY A 73 38.41 -10.56 -6.23
CA GLY A 73 38.02 -9.36 -6.95
C GLY A 73 36.96 -8.55 -6.21
N ARG A 74 36.90 -7.24 -6.51
CA ARG A 74 36.00 -6.28 -5.85
C ARG A 74 34.88 -5.83 -6.77
N ALA A 75 33.70 -5.54 -6.21
CA ALA A 75 32.64 -4.93 -7.00
C ALA A 75 31.90 -3.84 -6.24
N GLY A 76 31.37 -2.87 -6.98
CA GLY A 76 30.45 -1.84 -6.50
C GLY A 76 29.32 -1.63 -7.50
N MET A 77 28.06 -1.70 -7.05
CA MET A 77 26.92 -1.41 -7.92
C MET A 77 25.98 -0.41 -7.30
N VAL A 78 25.46 0.48 -8.16
CA VAL A 78 24.30 1.32 -7.81
C VAL A 78 23.06 0.44 -7.80
N LEU A 79 22.25 0.50 -6.76
CA LEU A 79 21.05 -0.32 -6.60
C LEU A 79 19.88 0.57 -6.15
N PRO A 80 18.63 0.10 -6.28
CA PRO A 80 17.52 0.72 -5.57
C PRO A 80 17.82 0.75 -4.06
N HIS A 81 17.47 1.83 -3.37
CA HIS A 81 17.69 2.00 -1.93
C HIS A 81 17.07 0.87 -1.10
N SER A 82 16.03 0.20 -1.64
CA SER A 82 15.43 -0.99 -1.04
C SER A 82 16.45 -2.09 -0.71
N ALA A 83 17.57 -2.18 -1.44
CA ALA A 83 18.66 -3.11 -1.19
C ALA A 83 19.24 -2.99 0.24
N LEU A 84 19.22 -1.79 0.83
CA LEU A 84 19.75 -1.54 2.17
C LEU A 84 18.85 -2.05 3.30
N GLN A 85 17.53 -2.09 3.11
CA GLN A 85 16.58 -2.15 4.23
C GLN A 85 15.45 -3.18 4.08
N THR A 86 14.99 -3.40 2.86
CA THR A 86 13.73 -4.11 2.60
C THR A 86 13.87 -5.63 2.60
N GLY A 87 12.76 -6.33 2.80
CA GLY A 87 12.73 -7.79 2.91
C GLY A 87 13.09 -8.55 1.64
N GLN A 88 12.80 -8.02 0.44
CA GLN A 88 13.15 -8.68 -0.83
C GLN A 88 14.67 -8.77 -1.09
N TYR A 89 15.48 -8.08 -0.29
CA TYR A 89 16.94 -8.15 -0.32
C TYR A 89 17.53 -8.82 0.93
N ARG A 90 16.72 -9.41 1.82
CA ARG A 90 17.20 -9.97 3.09
C ARG A 90 18.23 -11.09 2.85
N LYS A 91 17.90 -12.09 2.04
CA LYS A 91 18.85 -13.16 1.69
C LYS A 91 20.04 -12.63 0.89
N TRP A 92 19.82 -11.68 -0.01
CA TRP A 92 20.89 -11.04 -0.77
C TRP A 92 21.92 -10.35 0.15
N ARG A 93 21.46 -9.58 1.14
CA ARG A 93 22.32 -8.89 2.13
C ARG A 93 23.14 -9.84 3.01
N ALA A 94 22.76 -11.12 3.10
CA ALA A 94 23.50 -12.11 3.87
C ALA A 94 24.84 -12.51 3.22
N GLY A 95 25.04 -12.21 1.92
CA GLY A 95 26.28 -12.50 1.19
C GLY A 95 26.51 -13.99 0.87
N LYS A 96 25.51 -14.85 1.11
CA LYS A 96 25.52 -16.29 0.82
C LYS A 96 24.66 -16.57 -0.40
N TRP A 97 25.23 -16.51 -1.60
CA TRP A 97 24.47 -16.57 -2.86
C TRP A 97 24.57 -17.95 -3.53
N GLY A 98 24.18 -19.00 -2.81
CA GLY A 98 24.12 -20.39 -3.31
C GLY A 98 25.45 -20.85 -3.91
N VAL A 99 25.58 -20.78 -5.24
CA VAL A 99 26.80 -21.13 -5.99
C VAL A 99 27.99 -20.20 -5.78
N LEU A 100 27.84 -19.06 -5.11
CA LEU A 100 28.95 -18.19 -4.76
C LEU A 100 28.78 -17.53 -3.38
N SER A 101 29.92 -17.15 -2.82
CA SER A 101 30.03 -16.47 -1.53
C SER A 101 30.73 -15.11 -1.72
N VAL A 102 30.27 -14.12 -0.97
CA VAL A 102 30.83 -12.75 -1.02
C VAL A 102 30.98 -12.17 0.38
N ASP A 103 31.86 -11.19 0.49
CA ASP A 103 31.95 -10.31 1.66
C ASP A 103 31.33 -8.97 1.30
N LEU A 104 30.13 -8.69 1.82
CA LEU A 104 29.45 -7.40 1.68
C LEU A 104 29.85 -6.41 2.78
N GLY A 105 30.53 -6.88 3.83
CA GLY A 105 30.98 -6.08 4.97
C GLY A 105 32.34 -5.41 4.77
N VAL A 106 32.90 -5.48 3.57
CA VAL A 106 34.20 -4.86 3.22
C VAL A 106 34.20 -3.34 3.36
N ARG A 107 33.03 -2.72 3.26
CA ARG A 107 32.82 -1.28 3.45
C ARG A 107 31.37 -1.00 3.80
N ARG A 108 31.11 0.12 4.49
CA ARG A 108 29.75 0.69 4.58
C ARG A 108 29.20 0.95 3.17
N PRO A 109 27.96 0.55 2.87
CA PRO A 109 27.29 0.98 1.66
C PRO A 109 27.07 2.50 1.67
N TRP A 110 26.81 3.07 0.51
CA TRP A 110 26.41 4.46 0.38
C TRP A 110 24.89 4.55 0.35
N ASP A 111 24.32 5.38 1.23
CA ASP A 111 22.94 5.82 1.15
C ASP A 111 22.92 7.16 0.40
N LEU A 112 22.24 7.21 -0.75
CA LEU A 112 22.19 8.39 -1.62
C LEU A 112 20.83 9.11 -1.54
N ASP A 113 19.96 8.74 -0.60
CA ASP A 113 18.60 9.25 -0.51
C ASP A 113 18.51 10.75 -0.22
N ARG A 114 19.57 11.33 0.37
CA ARG A 114 19.63 12.74 0.79
C ARG A 114 20.44 13.64 -0.16
N ILE A 115 20.76 13.15 -1.35
CA ILE A 115 21.32 13.96 -2.43
C ILE A 115 20.17 14.70 -3.12
N GLU A 116 20.33 15.99 -3.38
CA GLU A 116 19.29 16.82 -4.02
C GLU A 116 19.76 17.42 -5.37
N PRO A 117 18.88 17.50 -6.37
CA PRO A 117 17.61 16.78 -6.46
C PRO A 117 17.83 15.26 -6.55
N ASN A 118 16.95 14.47 -5.91
CA ASN A 118 17.01 13.00 -5.92
C ASN A 118 16.17 12.41 -7.07
N ASP A 119 16.26 13.01 -8.25
CA ASP A 119 15.45 12.67 -9.43
C ASP A 119 16.25 11.97 -10.54
N PHE A 120 17.54 11.71 -10.31
CA PHE A 120 18.42 11.00 -11.23
C PHE A 120 18.06 9.52 -11.44
N PHE A 121 17.17 8.95 -10.61
CA PHE A 121 16.55 7.63 -10.82
C PHE A 121 15.06 7.61 -10.47
N PRO A 122 14.27 6.62 -10.98
CA PRO A 122 12.84 6.47 -10.68
C PRO A 122 12.48 6.23 -9.21
N VAL A 123 13.46 5.79 -8.41
CA VAL A 123 13.37 5.56 -6.97
C VAL A 123 14.71 5.94 -6.31
N PRO A 124 14.73 6.25 -5.01
CA PRO A 124 15.98 6.51 -4.29
C PRO A 124 16.99 5.37 -4.45
N SER A 125 18.28 5.71 -4.39
CA SER A 125 19.37 4.79 -4.74
C SER A 125 20.37 4.60 -3.60
N CYS A 126 21.16 3.54 -3.71
CA CYS A 126 22.29 3.26 -2.82
C CYS A 126 23.45 2.66 -3.62
N VAL A 127 24.64 2.58 -3.03
CA VAL A 127 25.75 1.79 -3.58
C VAL A 127 26.14 0.70 -2.61
N ALA A 128 26.16 -0.55 -3.07
CA ALA A 128 26.66 -1.68 -2.31
C ALA A 128 28.02 -2.13 -2.84
N PHE A 129 28.91 -2.51 -1.92
CA PHE A 129 30.26 -2.95 -2.22
C PHE A 129 30.45 -4.40 -1.76
N LEU A 130 31.25 -5.16 -2.50
CA LEU A 130 31.63 -6.50 -2.10
C LEU A 130 33.04 -6.91 -2.54
N THR A 131 33.53 -7.98 -1.94
CA THR A 131 34.64 -8.78 -2.46
C THR A 131 34.17 -10.21 -2.67
N ARG A 132 34.50 -10.83 -3.82
CA ARG A 132 34.21 -12.26 -4.05
C ARG A 132 35.14 -13.09 -3.17
N LYS A 133 34.58 -13.91 -2.28
CA LYS A 133 35.37 -14.65 -1.29
C LYS A 133 34.67 -15.95 -0.90
N ASP A 134 35.45 -17.02 -0.80
CA ASP A 134 35.00 -18.32 -0.29
C ASP A 134 35.95 -18.77 0.83
N PRO A 135 35.50 -18.99 2.08
CA PRO A 135 34.12 -18.92 2.58
C PRO A 135 33.52 -17.50 2.58
N PRO A 136 32.17 -17.36 2.70
CA PRO A 136 31.51 -16.07 2.70
C PRO A 136 31.99 -15.18 3.84
N GLY A 137 32.09 -13.88 3.54
CA GLY A 137 32.52 -12.87 4.50
C GLY A 137 31.38 -12.34 5.36
N LYS A 138 31.44 -11.06 5.70
CA LYS A 138 30.44 -10.42 6.54
C LYS A 138 29.21 -10.03 5.69
N PRO A 139 28.00 -10.07 6.26
CA PRO A 139 26.80 -9.55 5.59
C PRO A 139 26.90 -8.02 5.40
N LEU A 140 25.97 -7.46 4.63
CA LEU A 140 25.89 -6.01 4.44
C LEU A 140 25.79 -5.30 5.81
N PRO A 141 26.65 -4.30 6.10
CA PRO A 141 26.63 -3.58 7.37
C PRO A 141 25.29 -2.88 7.63
N ARG A 142 24.88 -2.81 8.90
CA ARG A 142 23.72 -2.01 9.35
C ARG A 142 24.02 -0.52 9.50
N GLN A 143 25.23 -0.08 9.15
CA GLN A 143 25.56 1.34 9.03
C GLN A 143 25.91 1.66 7.58
N ALA A 144 25.36 2.74 7.05
CA ALA A 144 25.69 3.29 5.75
C ALA A 144 26.41 4.63 5.90
N ASP A 145 27.20 5.02 4.89
CA ASP A 145 27.60 6.41 4.71
C ASP A 145 26.46 7.12 3.95
N SER A 146 25.65 7.94 4.63
CA SER A 146 24.58 8.73 4.02
C SER A 146 25.14 10.01 3.44
N TRP A 147 25.06 10.14 2.12
CA TRP A 147 25.56 11.28 1.38
C TRP A 147 24.49 12.37 1.28
N ARG A 148 24.89 13.61 1.48
CA ARG A 148 24.04 14.80 1.36
C ARG A 148 24.73 15.88 0.53
N GLY A 149 23.93 16.70 -0.13
CA GLY A 149 24.40 17.84 -0.90
C GLY A 149 23.70 17.97 -2.24
N ASN A 150 23.98 19.07 -2.93
CA ASN A 150 23.30 19.44 -4.16
C ASN A 150 24.19 19.20 -5.38
N HIS A 151 23.58 18.91 -6.53
CA HIS A 151 24.31 18.88 -7.79
C HIS A 151 25.01 20.23 -8.06
N GLY A 152 26.33 20.22 -8.24
CA GLY A 152 27.13 21.44 -8.40
C GLY A 152 27.67 22.06 -7.10
N GLY A 153 27.35 21.49 -5.94
CA GLY A 153 27.92 21.84 -4.63
C GLY A 153 28.82 20.74 -4.04
N PRO A 154 29.42 20.99 -2.86
CA PRO A 154 30.17 19.97 -2.15
C PRO A 154 29.23 18.89 -1.59
N PHE A 155 29.65 17.64 -1.65
CA PHE A 155 28.99 16.53 -0.98
C PHE A 155 29.63 16.25 0.37
N THR A 156 28.81 16.03 1.39
CA THR A 156 29.24 15.53 2.69
C THR A 156 28.61 14.18 2.96
N LYS A 157 29.19 13.42 3.89
CA LYS A 157 28.63 12.14 4.31
C LYS A 157 28.75 11.97 5.81
N GLU A 158 27.80 11.26 6.38
CA GLU A 158 27.81 10.87 7.79
C GLU A 158 27.37 9.41 7.94
N PRO A 159 27.85 8.69 8.97
CA PRO A 159 27.34 7.36 9.25
C PRO A 159 25.89 7.43 9.73
N VAL A 160 25.03 6.58 9.15
CA VAL A 160 23.64 6.41 9.59
C VAL A 160 23.35 4.95 9.90
N GLN A 161 22.52 4.70 10.91
CA GLN A 161 22.01 3.36 11.18
C GLN A 161 20.87 3.04 10.21
N LEU A 162 21.00 1.93 9.49
CA LEU A 162 19.97 1.40 8.61
C LEU A 162 18.93 0.67 9.42
N THR A 163 17.65 0.94 9.14
CA THR A 163 16.55 0.22 9.77
C THR A 163 16.21 -1.02 8.96
N ASP A 164 16.14 -2.18 9.61
CA ASP A 164 15.71 -3.40 8.95
C ASP A 164 14.19 -3.46 8.83
N THR A 165 13.67 -3.41 7.61
CA THR A 165 12.24 -3.60 7.34
C THR A 165 11.95 -5.00 6.81
N SER A 166 12.86 -5.96 7.02
CA SER A 166 12.63 -7.37 6.68
C SER A 166 11.96 -8.20 7.79
N GLY A 167 12.00 -7.72 9.05
CA GLY A 167 11.49 -8.44 10.22
C GLY A 167 9.97 -8.60 10.27
N GLU A 168 9.51 -9.41 11.23
CA GLU A 168 8.10 -9.59 11.62
C GLU A 168 7.51 -8.28 12.18
N TYR A 169 6.20 -8.30 12.44
CA TYR A 169 5.52 -7.18 13.09
C TYR A 169 5.89 -7.18 14.57
N ALA A 170 6.19 -5.99 15.12
CA ALA A 170 6.42 -5.82 16.55
C ALA A 170 5.08 -5.70 17.31
N SER A 171 4.00 -5.44 16.59
CA SER A 171 2.64 -5.34 17.11
C SER A 171 1.79 -6.55 16.67
N PRO A 172 0.96 -7.13 17.57
CA PRO A 172 0.10 -8.27 17.24
C PRO A 172 -0.95 -7.93 16.16
N TYR A 173 -1.32 -6.65 16.03
CA TYR A 173 -2.26 -6.16 15.03
C TYR A 173 -1.76 -6.31 13.58
N GLY A 174 -0.45 -6.47 13.38
CA GLY A 174 0.15 -6.58 12.04
C GLY A 174 -0.37 -7.74 11.21
N GLU A 175 -0.62 -8.89 11.85
CA GLU A 175 -1.19 -10.07 11.19
C GLU A 175 -2.71 -9.93 10.96
N ARG A 176 -3.42 -9.29 11.90
CA ARG A 176 -4.87 -9.04 11.85
C ARG A 176 -5.27 -8.02 10.79
N ALA A 177 -4.43 -7.03 10.48
CA ALA A 177 -4.77 -5.96 9.54
C ALA A 177 -4.94 -6.49 8.11
N ARG A 178 -6.02 -6.10 7.43
CA ARG A 178 -6.34 -6.52 6.06
C ARG A 178 -6.41 -5.31 5.14
N ASN A 179 -5.91 -5.46 3.92
CA ASN A 179 -6.06 -4.44 2.89
C ASN A 179 -7.46 -4.56 2.25
N GLY A 180 -8.12 -3.44 1.95
CA GLY A 180 -9.40 -3.43 1.24
C GLY A 180 -9.32 -3.96 -0.21
N ALA A 181 -10.49 -4.04 -0.85
CA ALA A 181 -10.68 -4.58 -2.19
C ALA A 181 -10.16 -3.65 -3.29
N THR A 182 -9.59 -4.23 -4.35
CA THR A 182 -9.14 -3.46 -5.52
C THR A 182 -10.35 -3.17 -6.42
N ILE A 183 -11.12 -2.12 -6.10
CA ILE A 183 -12.29 -1.73 -6.91
C ILE A 183 -11.82 -0.85 -8.07
N TYR A 184 -11.34 -1.51 -9.12
CA TYR A 184 -10.74 -0.88 -10.30
C TYR A 184 -11.13 -1.65 -11.56
N PRO A 185 -11.38 -0.98 -12.70
CA PRO A 185 -11.25 0.46 -12.95
C PRO A 185 -12.46 1.26 -12.43
N ARG A 186 -12.18 2.39 -11.77
CA ARG A 186 -13.20 3.15 -11.02
C ARG A 186 -14.46 3.51 -11.83
N PRO A 187 -14.38 3.96 -13.10
CA PRO A 187 -15.57 4.32 -13.88
C PRO A 187 -16.55 3.17 -14.14
N LEU A 188 -16.10 1.90 -14.08
CA LEU A 188 -17.00 0.77 -14.30
C LEU A 188 -17.85 0.46 -13.06
N PHE A 189 -17.35 0.78 -11.87
CA PHE A 189 -17.96 0.44 -10.58
C PHE A 189 -18.60 1.64 -9.88
N PHE A 190 -17.87 2.74 -9.71
CA PHE A 190 -18.32 3.90 -8.95
C PHE A 190 -19.34 4.69 -9.74
N VAL A 191 -20.40 5.12 -9.06
CA VAL A 191 -21.56 5.76 -9.67
C VAL A 191 -22.02 6.99 -8.91
N ASN A 192 -22.67 7.91 -9.62
CA ASN A 192 -23.56 8.89 -9.04
C ASN A 192 -25.00 8.40 -9.21
N GLU A 193 -25.80 8.49 -8.16
CA GLU A 193 -27.24 8.25 -8.25
C GLU A 193 -27.91 9.47 -8.90
N GLU A 194 -28.84 9.21 -9.80
CA GLU A 194 -29.58 10.24 -10.52
C GLU A 194 -31.02 10.30 -10.02
N ALA A 195 -31.60 11.52 -10.06
CA ALA A 195 -33.03 11.67 -9.86
C ALA A 195 -33.79 10.89 -10.94
N SER A 196 -34.75 10.08 -10.51
CA SER A 196 -35.58 9.32 -11.45
C SER A 196 -36.36 10.28 -12.35
N THR A 197 -36.20 10.11 -13.66
CA THR A 197 -36.96 10.86 -14.67
C THR A 197 -38.19 10.08 -15.16
N ALA A 198 -38.41 8.86 -14.65
CA ALA A 198 -39.50 8.00 -15.07
C ALA A 198 -40.80 8.31 -14.30
N LEU A 199 -41.92 8.38 -15.04
CA LEU A 199 -43.28 8.54 -14.48
C LEU A 199 -43.67 7.36 -13.56
N VAL A 200 -43.12 6.17 -13.80
CA VAL A 200 -43.28 4.97 -12.97
C VAL A 200 -41.91 4.31 -12.84
N GLN A 201 -41.39 4.24 -11.61
CA GLN A 201 -40.13 3.57 -11.29
C GLN A 201 -40.44 2.16 -10.75
N ALA A 202 -39.77 1.15 -11.30
CA ALA A 202 -39.86 -0.20 -10.76
C ALA A 202 -39.38 -0.20 -9.28
N ALA A 203 -40.08 -0.91 -8.42
CA ALA A 203 -39.73 -0.98 -7.00
C ALA A 203 -38.27 -1.47 -6.81
N ASN A 204 -37.57 -0.90 -5.83
CA ASN A 204 -36.19 -1.24 -5.50
C ASN A 204 -35.17 -1.05 -6.64
N THR A 205 -35.37 -0.05 -7.51
CA THR A 205 -34.40 0.30 -8.56
C THR A 205 -33.88 1.72 -8.39
N VAL A 206 -32.69 2.00 -8.92
CA VAL A 206 -32.06 3.32 -8.93
C VAL A 206 -31.39 3.58 -10.29
N SER A 207 -31.50 4.81 -10.79
CA SER A 207 -30.76 5.25 -11.99
C SER A 207 -29.36 5.67 -11.59
N VAL A 208 -28.35 5.17 -12.28
CA VAL A 208 -26.96 5.44 -11.97
C VAL A 208 -26.15 5.75 -13.23
N SER A 209 -25.21 6.68 -13.07
CA SER A 209 -24.21 7.01 -14.10
C SER A 209 -22.79 6.84 -13.56
N PRO A 210 -21.81 6.47 -14.41
CA PRO A 210 -20.41 6.39 -14.02
C PRO A 210 -19.93 7.66 -13.33
N ARG A 211 -19.36 7.52 -12.13
CA ARG A 211 -18.68 8.63 -11.45
C ARG A 211 -17.32 8.83 -12.10
N ARG A 212 -17.14 9.98 -12.75
CA ARG A 212 -15.85 10.37 -13.35
C ARG A 212 -14.99 11.19 -12.40
N SER A 213 -13.67 11.08 -12.53
CA SER A 213 -12.67 11.82 -11.76
C SER A 213 -11.42 12.13 -12.58
N ALA A 214 -10.74 13.23 -12.25
CA ALA A 214 -9.47 13.61 -12.90
C ALA A 214 -8.32 12.62 -12.62
N GLN A 215 -8.45 11.75 -11.60
CA GLN A 215 -7.45 10.77 -11.18
C GLN A 215 -7.50 9.45 -11.96
N GLU A 216 -8.43 9.32 -12.90
CA GLU A 216 -8.49 8.19 -13.82
C GLU A 216 -7.22 8.07 -14.66
N LYS A 217 -6.86 6.82 -14.99
CA LYS A 217 -5.72 6.50 -15.83
C LYS A 217 -6.20 5.97 -17.16
N SER A 218 -5.43 6.26 -18.22
CA SER A 218 -5.61 5.61 -19.52
C SER A 218 -5.57 4.07 -19.36
N PRO A 219 -6.39 3.31 -20.10
CA PRO A 219 -7.36 3.75 -21.11
C PRO A 219 -8.71 4.23 -20.56
N TRP A 220 -9.01 3.96 -19.29
CA TRP A 220 -10.33 4.19 -18.68
C TRP A 220 -10.75 5.66 -18.65
N LYS A 221 -9.76 6.58 -18.62
CA LYS A 221 -10.00 8.02 -18.66
C LYS A 221 -10.52 8.49 -20.02
N GLU A 222 -10.11 7.86 -21.11
CA GLU A 222 -10.52 8.26 -22.46
C GLU A 222 -11.77 7.52 -22.94
N LEU A 223 -12.15 6.44 -22.27
CA LEU A 223 -13.27 5.58 -22.65
C LEU A 223 -14.62 6.29 -22.46
N GLU A 224 -15.44 6.27 -23.51
CA GLU A 224 -16.84 6.63 -23.44
C GLU A 224 -17.65 5.45 -22.89
N LEU A 225 -18.64 5.71 -22.04
CA LEU A 225 -19.41 4.68 -21.33
C LEU A 225 -20.92 4.82 -21.55
N PRO A 226 -21.40 4.97 -22.81
CA PRO A 226 -22.80 5.30 -23.09
C PRO A 226 -23.78 4.27 -22.52
N ASP A 227 -23.45 2.98 -22.58
CA ASP A 227 -24.29 1.90 -22.06
C ASP A 227 -24.42 1.88 -20.53
N LEU A 228 -23.56 2.63 -19.82
CA LEU A 228 -23.58 2.72 -18.36
C LEU A 228 -24.25 4.00 -17.86
N VAL A 229 -24.37 5.04 -18.69
CA VAL A 229 -24.97 6.33 -18.34
C VAL A 229 -26.49 6.18 -18.22
N GLY A 230 -27.06 6.62 -17.10
CA GLY A 230 -28.49 6.52 -16.81
C GLY A 230 -28.99 5.07 -16.71
N SER A 231 -28.09 4.12 -16.46
CA SER A 231 -28.47 2.71 -16.34
C SER A 231 -29.30 2.50 -15.07
N VAL A 232 -30.46 1.86 -15.21
CA VAL A 232 -31.32 1.54 -14.06
C VAL A 232 -30.92 0.17 -13.53
N ILE A 233 -30.60 0.08 -12.25
CA ILE A 233 -30.15 -1.14 -11.56
C ILE A 233 -30.98 -1.42 -10.31
N GLU A 234 -31.04 -2.67 -9.86
CA GLU A 234 -31.57 -3.01 -8.55
C GLU A 234 -30.72 -2.35 -7.45
N ALA A 235 -31.37 -1.60 -6.54
CA ALA A 235 -30.68 -0.83 -5.51
C ALA A 235 -29.90 -1.71 -4.52
N ASP A 236 -30.19 -3.03 -4.50
CA ASP A 236 -29.47 -4.01 -3.70
C ASP A 236 -28.04 -4.27 -4.17
N HIS A 237 -27.68 -3.85 -5.37
CA HIS A 237 -26.32 -3.94 -5.88
C HIS A 237 -25.49 -2.66 -5.70
N VAL A 238 -26.04 -1.63 -5.05
CA VAL A 238 -25.35 -0.36 -4.77
C VAL A 238 -24.86 -0.31 -3.32
N TYR A 239 -23.55 -0.20 -3.14
CA TYR A 239 -22.87 -0.26 -1.86
C TYR A 239 -22.15 1.05 -1.53
N ASP A 240 -22.14 1.39 -0.24
CA ASP A 240 -21.25 2.42 0.29
C ASP A 240 -19.82 1.89 0.32
N ILE A 241 -18.90 2.71 -0.17
CA ILE A 241 -17.48 2.40 -0.27
C ILE A 241 -16.69 3.47 0.46
N HIS A 242 -15.91 3.05 1.45
CA HIS A 242 -14.88 3.89 2.05
C HIS A 242 -13.52 3.63 1.40
N LEU A 243 -12.81 4.72 1.13
CA LEU A 243 -11.51 4.73 0.51
C LEU A 243 -10.66 5.85 1.10
N GLY A 244 -9.41 5.96 0.66
CA GLY A 244 -8.49 6.98 1.13
C GLY A 244 -9.03 8.41 0.99
N GLU A 245 -9.98 8.68 0.09
CA GLU A 245 -10.61 9.99 -0.04
C GLU A 245 -11.82 10.23 0.88
N THR A 246 -12.19 9.25 1.70
CA THR A 246 -13.31 9.34 2.66
C THR A 246 -12.88 9.21 4.11
N VAL A 247 -11.57 9.27 4.39
CA VAL A 247 -11.00 9.12 5.74
C VAL A 247 -10.17 10.34 6.12
N ALA A 248 -10.59 11.05 7.16
CA ALA A 248 -9.84 12.09 7.85
C ALA A 248 -9.46 11.59 9.28
N PRO A 249 -8.55 12.28 10.00
CA PRO A 249 -8.21 11.85 11.35
C PRO A 249 -9.47 11.81 12.21
N TYR A 250 -9.71 10.66 12.85
CA TYR A 250 -10.86 10.36 13.71
C TYR A 250 -12.24 10.37 13.05
N MET A 251 -12.36 10.58 11.74
CA MET A 251 -13.66 10.84 11.11
C MET A 251 -13.77 10.25 9.70
N LEU A 252 -14.94 9.66 9.43
CA LEU A 252 -15.36 9.27 8.09
C LEU A 252 -16.11 10.41 7.41
N LEU A 253 -15.72 10.71 6.18
CA LEU A 253 -16.51 11.55 5.28
C LEU A 253 -17.55 10.68 4.56
N GLN A 254 -18.44 11.33 3.80
CA GLN A 254 -19.46 10.63 3.02
C GLN A 254 -18.82 9.54 2.14
N PRO A 255 -19.30 8.28 2.22
CA PRO A 255 -18.82 7.21 1.35
C PRO A 255 -19.15 7.49 -0.11
N LEU A 256 -18.39 6.87 -1.01
CA LEU A 256 -18.74 6.83 -2.42
C LEU A 256 -19.69 5.66 -2.67
N ARG A 257 -20.48 5.74 -3.75
CA ARG A 257 -21.40 4.68 -4.15
C ARG A 257 -20.77 3.87 -5.27
N ALA A 258 -20.85 2.54 -5.18
CA ALA A 258 -20.43 1.65 -6.27
C ALA A 258 -21.40 0.50 -6.48
N VAL A 259 -21.53 0.10 -7.74
CA VAL A 259 -22.25 -1.11 -8.15
C VAL A 259 -21.31 -2.31 -8.02
N LEU A 260 -21.68 -3.32 -7.25
CA LEU A 260 -20.88 -4.53 -7.05
C LEU A 260 -21.71 -5.82 -7.22
N PRO A 261 -21.12 -6.92 -7.73
CA PRO A 261 -21.77 -8.21 -7.88
C PRO A 261 -21.84 -8.98 -6.54
N LEU A 262 -22.31 -8.29 -5.50
CA LEU A 262 -22.53 -8.84 -4.17
C LEU A 262 -24.02 -9.05 -3.95
N SER A 263 -24.37 -10.14 -3.28
CA SER A 263 -25.72 -10.36 -2.76
C SER A 263 -25.89 -9.58 -1.47
N LYS A 264 -26.90 -8.70 -1.42
CA LYS A 264 -27.20 -7.93 -0.19
C LYS A 264 -27.71 -8.80 0.96
N SER A 265 -28.35 -9.92 0.65
CA SER A 265 -28.88 -10.84 1.68
C SER A 265 -27.76 -11.62 2.39
N THR A 266 -26.70 -11.99 1.66
CA THR A 266 -25.61 -12.80 2.21
C THR A 266 -24.32 -12.02 2.45
N GLY A 267 -24.19 -10.83 1.84
CA GLY A 267 -22.96 -10.04 1.84
C GLY A 267 -21.82 -10.68 1.03
N GLN A 268 -22.12 -11.72 0.26
CA GLN A 268 -21.13 -12.53 -0.45
C GLN A 268 -21.14 -12.22 -1.94
N LEU A 269 -19.98 -12.45 -2.57
CA LEU A 269 -19.88 -12.46 -4.03
C LEU A 269 -20.85 -13.51 -4.58
N VAL A 270 -21.63 -13.07 -5.57
CA VAL A 270 -22.43 -13.96 -6.37
C VAL A 270 -21.46 -14.75 -7.26
N LYS A 271 -21.34 -16.06 -7.01
CA LYS A 271 -20.40 -16.96 -7.70
C LYS A 271 -21.18 -18.07 -8.40
N SER A 272 -20.62 -18.60 -9.48
CA SER A 272 -21.19 -19.76 -10.15
C SER A 272 -21.13 -21.04 -9.31
N GLU A 273 -22.12 -21.92 -9.53
CA GLU A 273 -22.24 -23.22 -8.84
C GLU A 273 -21.01 -24.11 -9.05
N ASP A 274 -20.30 -23.93 -10.18
CA ASP A 274 -19.06 -24.64 -10.50
C ASP A 274 -17.83 -24.14 -9.70
N GLY A 275 -18.00 -23.13 -8.84
CA GLY A 275 -16.97 -22.69 -7.88
C GLY A 275 -15.82 -21.86 -8.49
N TRP A 276 -15.92 -21.48 -9.75
CA TRP A 276 -14.91 -20.69 -10.46
C TRP A 276 -15.04 -19.19 -10.14
N TYR A 277 -14.00 -18.42 -10.48
CA TYR A 277 -13.95 -16.96 -10.32
C TYR A 277 -14.83 -16.21 -11.34
N ASP A 278 -16.00 -16.76 -11.66
CA ASP A 278 -17.00 -16.11 -12.51
C ASP A 278 -18.27 -15.82 -11.71
N VAL A 279 -18.92 -14.72 -12.04
CA VAL A 279 -20.21 -14.37 -11.45
C VAL A 279 -21.24 -15.20 -12.19
N ASP A 280 -22.02 -16.04 -11.50
CA ASP A 280 -23.15 -16.65 -12.17
C ASP A 280 -24.15 -15.56 -12.56
N PRO A 281 -24.34 -15.29 -13.86
CA PRO A 281 -25.23 -14.24 -14.29
C PRO A 281 -26.66 -14.53 -13.84
N LEU A 282 -27.05 -15.81 -13.69
CA LEU A 282 -28.40 -16.23 -13.32
C LEU A 282 -28.79 -15.84 -11.89
N SER A 283 -27.82 -15.72 -11.00
CA SER A 283 -28.02 -15.27 -9.61
C SER A 283 -27.99 -13.75 -9.44
N LEU A 284 -27.73 -13.00 -10.51
CA LEU A 284 -27.97 -11.55 -10.57
C LEU A 284 -29.37 -11.25 -11.10
N GLY A 285 -29.96 -10.17 -10.58
CA GLY A 285 -31.15 -9.56 -11.18
C GLY A 285 -30.91 -9.16 -12.65
N GLU A 286 -31.97 -9.08 -13.45
CA GLU A 286 -31.86 -8.86 -14.90
C GLU A 286 -31.03 -7.61 -15.25
N ARG A 287 -31.21 -6.53 -14.49
CA ARG A 287 -30.56 -5.24 -14.79
C ARG A 287 -29.09 -5.28 -14.42
N MET A 288 -28.76 -5.78 -13.23
CA MET A 288 -27.38 -6.00 -12.82
C MET A 288 -26.67 -6.99 -13.75
N ARG A 289 -27.33 -8.06 -14.20
CA ARG A 289 -26.78 -9.01 -15.18
C ARG A 289 -26.38 -8.33 -16.48
N ARG A 290 -27.27 -7.50 -17.05
CA ARG A 290 -27.00 -6.75 -18.28
C ARG A 290 -25.82 -5.79 -18.08
N ARG A 291 -25.83 -5.05 -16.97
CA ARG A 291 -24.76 -4.12 -16.63
C ARG A 291 -23.43 -4.83 -16.43
N TRP A 292 -23.42 -5.97 -15.76
CA TRP A 292 -22.22 -6.77 -15.49
C TRP A 292 -21.60 -7.29 -16.78
N ARG A 293 -22.41 -7.78 -17.74
CA ARG A 293 -21.93 -8.19 -19.07
C ARG A 293 -21.18 -7.06 -19.77
N VAL A 294 -21.79 -5.87 -19.84
CA VAL A 294 -21.17 -4.68 -20.46
C VAL A 294 -19.86 -4.32 -19.76
N THR A 295 -19.81 -4.34 -18.41
CA THR A 295 -18.57 -4.05 -17.70
C THR A 295 -17.47 -5.08 -17.92
N ASN A 296 -17.81 -6.36 -18.10
CA ASN A 296 -16.82 -7.40 -18.42
C ASN A 296 -16.27 -7.22 -19.83
N GLU A 297 -17.12 -6.96 -20.82
CA GLU A 297 -16.70 -6.67 -22.20
C GLU A 297 -15.74 -5.46 -22.21
N LEU A 298 -16.12 -4.35 -21.56
CA LEU A 298 -15.24 -3.18 -21.43
C LEU A 298 -13.93 -3.49 -20.71
N TRP A 299 -13.95 -4.38 -19.70
CA TRP A 299 -12.75 -4.81 -19.00
C TRP A 299 -11.80 -5.59 -19.91
N ASP A 300 -12.30 -6.61 -20.59
CA ASP A 300 -11.49 -7.50 -21.43
C ASP A 300 -10.91 -6.77 -22.64
N ASP A 301 -11.67 -5.83 -23.23
CA ASP A 301 -11.22 -5.03 -24.36
C ASP A 301 -10.12 -4.01 -23.98
N ASN A 302 -10.03 -3.61 -22.71
CA ASN A 302 -9.19 -2.48 -22.28
C ASN A 302 -8.18 -2.82 -21.17
N LYS A 303 -8.18 -4.03 -20.60
CA LYS A 303 -7.18 -4.43 -19.62
C LYS A 303 -5.79 -4.48 -20.26
N GLY A 304 -4.77 -4.25 -19.43
CA GLY A 304 -3.38 -4.26 -19.92
C GLY A 304 -3.01 -5.61 -20.54
N THR A 305 -2.19 -5.60 -21.59
CA THR A 305 -1.85 -6.80 -22.39
C THR A 305 -1.22 -7.95 -21.60
N ASN A 306 -0.64 -7.68 -20.43
CA ASN A 306 -0.07 -8.68 -19.52
C ASN A 306 -1.00 -9.05 -18.37
N ASN A 307 -2.26 -8.60 -18.38
CA ASN A 307 -3.26 -8.89 -17.36
C ASN A 307 -4.20 -9.98 -17.85
N GLU A 308 -4.05 -11.18 -17.29
CA GLU A 308 -4.87 -12.35 -17.62
C GLU A 308 -6.13 -12.45 -16.76
N LEU A 309 -6.27 -11.61 -15.73
CA LEU A 309 -7.42 -11.68 -14.82
C LEU A 309 -8.72 -11.25 -15.52
N SER A 310 -9.79 -11.97 -15.24
CA SER A 310 -11.17 -11.50 -15.45
C SER A 310 -11.49 -10.31 -14.53
N LEU A 311 -12.61 -9.62 -14.79
CA LEU A 311 -13.01 -8.48 -13.97
C LEU A 311 -13.27 -8.90 -12.52
N LEU A 312 -13.91 -10.06 -12.31
CA LEU A 312 -14.19 -10.58 -10.97
C LEU A 312 -12.91 -10.96 -10.23
N GLU A 313 -11.98 -11.66 -10.89
CA GLU A 313 -10.67 -12.03 -10.30
C GLU A 313 -9.86 -10.80 -9.91
N ASN A 314 -9.94 -9.72 -10.71
CA ASN A 314 -9.28 -8.46 -10.40
C ASN A 314 -9.88 -7.79 -9.15
N VAL A 315 -11.21 -7.73 -9.05
CA VAL A 315 -11.89 -7.10 -7.90
C VAL A 315 -11.75 -7.92 -6.62
N ASP A 316 -11.86 -9.25 -6.71
CA ASP A 316 -11.65 -10.17 -5.59
C ASP A 316 -10.22 -10.73 -5.53
N TYR A 317 -9.24 -9.99 -6.06
CA TYR A 317 -7.85 -10.41 -6.05
C TYR A 317 -7.39 -10.66 -4.60
N MET A 318 -6.81 -11.84 -4.36
CA MET A 318 -6.44 -12.31 -3.00
C MET A 318 -7.62 -12.33 -2.00
N ARG A 319 -8.84 -12.54 -2.48
CA ARG A 319 -10.08 -12.55 -1.67
C ARG A 319 -10.35 -11.24 -0.93
N LYS A 320 -9.79 -10.11 -1.39
CA LYS A 320 -9.89 -8.83 -0.66
C LYS A 320 -11.30 -8.25 -0.62
N LEU A 321 -12.18 -8.66 -1.53
CA LEU A 321 -13.59 -8.27 -1.48
C LEU A 321 -14.38 -9.29 -0.64
N SER A 322 -14.26 -10.58 -0.95
CA SER A 322 -15.00 -11.64 -0.25
C SER A 322 -14.63 -11.79 1.23
N ALA A 323 -13.38 -11.49 1.62
CA ALA A 323 -12.94 -11.55 3.01
C ALA A 323 -13.54 -10.45 3.90
N GLN A 324 -14.15 -9.41 3.33
CA GLN A 324 -14.85 -8.39 4.09
C GLN A 324 -16.23 -8.85 4.57
N ASN A 325 -16.70 -10.03 4.11
CA ASN A 325 -17.88 -10.75 4.59
C ASN A 325 -18.94 -9.83 5.21
N MET A 326 -19.75 -9.17 4.37
CA MET A 326 -20.72 -8.13 4.77
C MET A 326 -21.91 -8.65 5.58
N ARG A 327 -21.73 -9.72 6.35
CA ARG A 327 -22.74 -10.25 7.25
C ARG A 327 -22.82 -9.33 8.46
N PHE A 328 -24.03 -8.87 8.74
CA PHE A 328 -24.42 -7.79 9.63
C PHE A 328 -24.15 -8.01 11.15
N ASP A 329 -23.21 -8.90 11.48
CA ASP A 329 -22.72 -9.16 12.85
C ASP A 329 -21.50 -8.27 13.12
N ALA A 330 -21.55 -7.03 12.64
CA ALA A 330 -20.38 -6.15 12.53
C ALA A 330 -19.76 -5.86 13.90
N LYS A 331 -18.50 -6.27 14.06
CA LYS A 331 -17.66 -5.87 15.20
C LYS A 331 -17.20 -4.42 15.02
N SER A 332 -16.83 -3.78 16.12
CA SER A 332 -16.08 -2.53 16.06
C SER A 332 -14.74 -2.74 15.37
N GLY A 333 -14.14 -1.66 14.87
CA GLY A 333 -12.84 -1.75 14.25
C GLY A 333 -12.26 -0.43 13.83
N VAL A 334 -11.18 -0.53 13.06
CA VAL A 334 -10.37 0.59 12.60
C VAL A 334 -10.26 0.56 11.09
N LEU A 335 -10.40 1.72 10.45
CA LEU A 335 -9.95 1.97 9.09
C LEU A 335 -8.73 2.88 9.12
N TYR A 336 -7.69 2.59 8.34
CA TYR A 336 -6.53 3.46 8.22
C TYR A 336 -5.98 3.54 6.79
N GLY A 337 -5.40 4.69 6.45
CA GLY A 337 -4.86 4.97 5.11
C GLY A 337 -3.66 4.10 4.75
N ALA A 338 -3.65 3.55 3.52
CA ALA A 338 -2.50 2.78 3.00
C ALA A 338 -1.30 3.68 2.62
N SER A 339 -1.48 4.99 2.46
CA SER A 339 -0.47 5.94 2.00
C SER A 339 -0.62 7.32 2.66
N GLY A 340 0.40 8.16 2.49
CA GLY A 340 0.43 9.51 3.05
C GLY A 340 0.73 9.52 4.55
N GLN A 341 0.32 10.59 5.24
CA GLN A 341 0.44 10.70 6.69
C GLN A 341 -0.56 9.73 7.36
N PRO A 342 -0.14 8.98 8.39
CA PRO A 342 -1.00 8.05 9.12
C PRO A 342 -2.31 8.69 9.54
N THR A 343 -3.41 8.15 9.04
CA THR A 343 -4.76 8.66 9.27
C THR A 343 -5.65 7.47 9.51
N ALA A 344 -6.37 7.47 10.62
CA ALA A 344 -7.27 6.39 11.01
C ALA A 344 -8.57 6.89 11.62
N VAL A 345 -9.56 6.02 11.64
CA VAL A 345 -10.88 6.25 12.23
C VAL A 345 -11.43 4.96 12.83
N ALA A 346 -12.09 5.08 13.97
CA ALA A 346 -12.77 3.99 14.65
C ALA A 346 -14.22 3.90 14.16
N TYR A 347 -14.77 2.70 14.08
CA TYR A 347 -16.18 2.45 13.83
C TYR A 347 -16.73 1.45 14.84
N ALA A 348 -17.98 1.63 15.25
CA ALA A 348 -18.71 0.64 16.04
C ALA A 348 -19.27 -0.48 15.16
N GLN A 349 -19.72 -0.12 13.95
CA GLN A 349 -20.23 -1.03 12.93
C GLN A 349 -19.94 -0.41 11.55
N LEU A 350 -19.44 -1.21 10.62
CA LEU A 350 -19.13 -0.77 9.27
C LEU A 350 -20.10 -1.40 8.26
N ASN A 351 -21.05 -0.59 7.77
CA ASN A 351 -21.98 -0.99 6.72
C ASN A 351 -21.48 -0.53 5.34
N ALA A 352 -20.20 -0.77 5.04
CA ALA A 352 -19.54 -0.28 3.83
C ALA A 352 -18.39 -1.19 3.40
N VAL A 353 -18.10 -1.23 2.10
CA VAL A 353 -16.91 -1.89 1.54
C VAL A 353 -15.70 -0.99 1.69
N VAL A 354 -14.57 -1.60 2.05
CA VAL A 354 -13.28 -0.94 2.16
C VAL A 354 -12.49 -1.14 0.86
N ASP A 355 -12.09 -0.04 0.24
CA ASP A 355 -11.20 -0.02 -0.93
C ASP A 355 -9.73 -0.23 -0.55
N HIS A 356 -8.93 -0.71 -1.50
CA HIS A 356 -7.50 -1.02 -1.34
C HIS A 356 -6.61 0.15 -0.91
N SER A 357 -7.11 1.39 -1.00
CA SER A 357 -6.42 2.57 -0.46
C SER A 357 -6.53 2.67 1.07
N LEU A 358 -7.31 1.79 1.70
CA LEU A 358 -7.42 1.64 3.14
C LEU A 358 -7.06 0.22 3.58
N PHE A 359 -6.66 0.13 4.83
CA PHE A 359 -6.62 -1.12 5.59
C PHE A 359 -7.71 -1.08 6.65
N TRP A 360 -8.20 -2.26 7.01
CA TRP A 360 -9.17 -2.45 8.06
C TRP A 360 -8.71 -3.52 9.06
N LEU A 361 -9.19 -3.40 10.29
CA LEU A 361 -8.92 -4.32 11.38
C LEU A 361 -10.15 -4.37 12.29
N GLU A 362 -10.63 -5.57 12.59
CA GLU A 362 -11.64 -5.79 13.62
C GLU A 362 -11.01 -5.77 15.02
N THR A 363 -11.76 -5.23 15.97
CA THR A 363 -11.42 -5.12 17.39
C THR A 363 -12.50 -5.80 18.23
N GLU A 364 -12.17 -6.20 19.45
CA GLU A 364 -13.12 -6.82 20.38
C GLU A 364 -14.01 -5.80 21.08
N SER A 365 -13.59 -4.52 21.14
CA SER A 365 -14.39 -3.42 21.70
C SER A 365 -14.20 -2.11 20.94
N LEU A 366 -15.12 -1.17 21.11
CA LEU A 366 -14.96 0.17 20.55
C LEU A 366 -13.79 0.94 21.19
N ASP A 367 -13.48 0.66 22.44
CA ASP A 367 -12.37 1.29 23.16
C ASP A 367 -11.01 0.80 22.65
N GLU A 368 -10.89 -0.48 22.29
CA GLU A 368 -9.71 -0.98 21.56
C GLU A 368 -9.54 -0.24 20.22
N ALA A 369 -10.63 -0.04 19.47
CA ALA A 369 -10.58 0.71 18.22
C ALA A 369 -10.16 2.17 18.42
N ARG A 370 -10.68 2.83 19.46
CA ARG A 370 -10.30 4.20 19.84
C ARG A 370 -8.83 4.28 20.24
N TYR A 371 -8.36 3.37 21.09
CA TYR A 371 -6.96 3.26 21.49
C TYR A 371 -6.00 3.22 20.27
N LEU A 372 -6.33 2.37 19.29
CA LEU A 372 -5.54 2.23 18.07
C LEU A 372 -5.60 3.51 17.22
N VAL A 373 -6.78 4.08 17.04
CA VAL A 373 -6.98 5.28 16.21
C VAL A 373 -6.29 6.50 16.81
N THR A 374 -6.32 6.65 18.14
CA THR A 374 -5.56 7.67 18.87
C THR A 374 -4.07 7.52 18.59
N THR A 375 -3.56 6.30 18.73
CA THR A 375 -2.15 5.98 18.50
C THR A 375 -1.75 6.28 17.05
N ILE A 376 -2.55 5.85 16.07
CA ILE A 376 -2.26 6.00 14.64
C ILE A 376 -2.30 7.48 14.19
N ASN A 377 -3.22 8.28 14.71
CA ASN A 377 -3.35 9.67 14.31
C ASN A 377 -2.29 10.61 14.91
N SER A 378 -1.54 10.15 15.93
CA SER A 378 -0.52 10.94 16.62
C SER A 378 0.69 11.31 15.74
N GLN A 379 1.27 12.47 16.02
CA GLN A 379 2.52 12.92 15.44
C GLN A 379 3.70 12.10 15.95
N LYS A 380 3.68 11.67 17.22
CA LYS A 380 4.65 10.71 17.78
C LYS A 380 4.78 9.46 16.91
N LEU A 381 3.65 8.79 16.59
CA LEU A 381 3.66 7.62 15.73
C LEU A 381 4.14 7.97 14.31
N SER A 382 3.66 9.07 13.74
CA SER A 382 4.07 9.52 12.40
C SER A 382 5.60 9.68 12.29
N ASN A 383 6.22 10.26 13.32
CA ASN A 383 7.67 10.44 13.39
C ASN A 383 8.43 9.11 13.47
N LEU A 384 7.94 8.15 14.27
CA LEU A 384 8.54 6.82 14.41
C LEU A 384 8.34 5.95 13.16
N LEU A 385 7.23 6.13 12.44
CA LEU A 385 6.91 5.37 11.25
C LEU A 385 7.73 5.82 10.02
N LYS A 386 8.02 7.11 9.91
CA LYS A 386 8.67 7.72 8.73
C LYS A 386 9.96 6.99 8.27
N PRO A 387 10.87 6.54 9.16
CA PRO A 387 12.06 5.76 8.78
C PRO A 387 11.75 4.34 8.26
N LEU A 388 10.58 3.78 8.59
CA LEU A 388 10.16 2.42 8.23
C LEU A 388 9.40 2.35 6.90
N MET A 389 8.93 3.49 6.41
CA MET A 389 8.15 3.57 5.18
C MET A 389 9.07 3.51 3.95
N PRO A 390 8.70 2.75 2.90
CA PRO A 390 9.37 2.80 1.62
C PRO A 390 9.35 4.23 1.06
N LYS A 391 10.52 4.70 0.63
CA LYS A 391 10.69 6.00 0.00
C LYS A 391 10.55 5.86 -1.50
N GLY A 392 9.83 6.78 -2.14
CA GLY A 392 9.95 7.02 -3.58
C GLY A 392 10.48 8.44 -3.83
N GLN A 393 10.49 8.89 -5.09
CA GLN A 393 11.02 10.22 -5.49
C GLN A 393 10.44 11.43 -4.74
N PHE A 394 9.29 11.29 -4.08
CA PHE A 394 8.63 12.37 -3.33
C PHE A 394 8.58 12.09 -1.80
N GLY A 395 9.49 11.25 -1.29
CA GLY A 395 9.56 10.88 0.12
C GLY A 395 8.82 9.58 0.48
N ALA A 396 8.50 9.41 1.77
CA ALA A 396 7.81 8.23 2.29
C ALA A 396 6.41 8.08 1.68
N ARG A 397 6.16 7.00 0.92
CA ARG A 397 4.93 6.87 0.11
C ARG A 397 3.83 6.04 0.75
N HIS A 398 4.19 5.01 1.51
CA HIS A 398 3.30 3.88 1.78
C HIS A 398 3.33 3.49 3.27
N VAL A 399 2.21 3.69 3.96
CA VAL A 399 2.01 3.27 5.37
C VAL A 399 1.82 1.75 5.40
N HIS A 400 0.83 1.22 4.68
CA HIS A 400 0.49 -0.22 4.63
C HIS A 400 0.62 -0.90 6.00
N LYS A 401 1.26 -2.06 6.07
CA LYS A 401 1.57 -2.75 7.32
C LYS A 401 2.90 -2.32 7.95
N HIS A 402 3.57 -1.27 7.45
CA HIS A 402 4.78 -0.73 8.09
C HIS A 402 4.47 -0.14 9.46
N LEU A 403 3.24 0.35 9.65
CA LEU A 403 2.68 0.78 10.94
C LEU A 403 2.96 -0.22 12.07
N TRP A 404 2.69 -1.50 11.81
CA TRP A 404 2.76 -2.58 12.78
C TRP A 404 4.16 -3.10 13.06
N ARG A 405 5.19 -2.48 12.47
CA ARG A 405 6.58 -2.68 12.85
C ARG A 405 6.95 -1.87 14.10
N LEU A 406 6.11 -0.91 14.48
CA LEU A 406 6.20 -0.23 15.76
C LEU A 406 5.63 -1.14 16.86
N PRO A 407 6.19 -1.12 18.08
CA PRO A 407 5.77 -1.97 19.19
C PRO A 407 4.49 -1.43 19.85
N ILE A 408 3.38 -1.39 19.10
CA ILE A 408 2.07 -1.02 19.64
C ILE A 408 1.51 -2.25 20.36
N PRO A 409 1.37 -2.24 21.70
CA PRO A 409 0.85 -3.38 22.44
C PRO A 409 -0.63 -3.58 22.17
N GLU A 410 -1.11 -4.82 22.39
CA GLU A 410 -2.53 -5.12 22.40
C GLU A 410 -3.25 -4.33 23.50
N TYR A 411 -4.46 -3.88 23.22
CA TYR A 411 -5.26 -3.15 24.18
C TYR A 411 -5.56 -4.03 25.41
N ASP A 412 -5.50 -3.41 26.59
CA ASP A 412 -5.73 -4.03 27.88
C ASP A 412 -6.61 -3.06 28.67
N ASP A 413 -7.83 -3.47 29.00
CA ASP A 413 -8.80 -2.65 29.72
C ASP A 413 -8.45 -2.49 31.21
N SER A 414 -7.49 -3.25 31.71
CA SER A 414 -6.92 -3.11 33.06
C SER A 414 -5.73 -2.14 33.12
N ASP A 415 -5.16 -1.77 31.96
CA ASP A 415 -4.11 -0.75 31.88
C ASP A 415 -4.72 0.65 31.78
N SER A 416 -4.48 1.47 32.81
CA SER A 416 -5.03 2.82 32.87
C SER A 416 -4.56 3.71 31.72
N LEU A 417 -3.33 3.53 31.22
CA LEU A 417 -2.82 4.29 30.08
C LEU A 417 -3.59 3.94 28.81
N HIS A 418 -3.91 2.66 28.59
CA HIS A 418 -4.69 2.23 27.44
C HIS A 418 -6.11 2.82 27.47
N VAL A 419 -6.76 2.77 28.63
CA VAL A 419 -8.08 3.38 28.84
C VAL A 419 -8.03 4.90 28.63
N GLU A 420 -7.03 5.59 29.17
CA GLU A 420 -6.84 7.04 28.98
C GLU A 420 -6.63 7.40 27.49
N ILE A 421 -5.88 6.60 26.73
CA ILE A 421 -5.67 6.79 25.29
C ILE A 421 -6.96 6.58 24.51
N ALA A 422 -7.77 5.57 24.87
CA ALA A 422 -9.07 5.34 24.27
C ALA A 422 -10.02 6.53 24.51
N GLN A 423 -10.09 7.04 25.75
CA GLN A 423 -10.90 8.22 26.08
C GLN A 423 -10.43 9.47 25.34
N ALA A 424 -9.11 9.72 25.28
CA ALA A 424 -8.57 10.84 24.51
C ALA A 424 -8.92 10.74 23.01
N GLY A 425 -9.04 9.52 22.48
CA GLY A 425 -9.50 9.27 21.11
C GLY A 425 -10.96 9.62 20.88
N GLU A 426 -11.82 9.31 21.84
CA GLU A 426 -13.23 9.70 21.81
C GLU A 426 -13.37 11.23 21.84
N ASP A 427 -12.67 11.89 22.77
CA ASP A 427 -12.68 13.34 22.92
C ASP A 427 -12.16 14.01 21.62
N ALA A 428 -11.07 13.51 21.05
CA ALA A 428 -10.50 14.00 19.80
C ALA A 428 -11.44 13.79 18.60
N ALA A 429 -12.17 12.66 18.56
CA ALA A 429 -13.14 12.39 17.52
C ALA A 429 -14.35 13.33 17.59
N ALA A 430 -14.85 13.60 18.80
CA ALA A 430 -15.93 14.56 19.02
C ALA A 430 -15.52 15.97 18.58
N GLY A 431 -14.33 16.44 18.99
CA GLY A 431 -13.80 17.74 18.59
C GLY A 431 -13.56 17.85 17.08
N ALA A 432 -12.98 16.82 16.45
CA ALA A 432 -12.77 16.80 15.00
C ALA A 432 -14.10 16.86 14.22
N LYS A 433 -15.15 16.20 14.72
CA LYS A 433 -16.48 16.24 14.11
C LYS A 433 -17.10 17.63 14.19
N VAL A 434 -17.11 18.26 15.37
CA VAL A 434 -17.66 19.61 15.56
C VAL A 434 -16.96 20.61 14.64
N LEU A 435 -15.62 20.61 14.64
CA LEU A 435 -14.83 21.46 13.76
C LEU A 435 -15.17 21.27 12.28
N TRP A 436 -15.29 20.02 11.84
CA TRP A 436 -15.57 19.74 10.44
C TRP A 436 -16.98 20.16 10.03
N ASP A 437 -17.98 19.96 10.88
CA ASP A 437 -19.35 20.38 10.62
C ASP A 437 -19.43 21.92 10.47
N GLU A 438 -18.71 22.67 11.30
CA GLU A 438 -18.60 24.14 11.19
C GLU A 438 -17.93 24.59 9.88
N ILE A 439 -16.75 24.02 9.56
CA ILE A 439 -15.99 24.35 8.35
C ILE A 439 -16.79 23.98 7.09
N ARG A 440 -17.51 22.87 7.14
CA ARG A 440 -18.37 22.43 6.05
C ARG A 440 -19.50 23.43 5.82
N ALA A 441 -20.22 23.83 6.87
CA ALA A 441 -21.29 24.81 6.78
C ALA A 441 -20.78 26.15 6.21
N GLU A 442 -19.67 26.67 6.73
CA GLU A 442 -19.07 27.93 6.25
C GLU A 442 -18.68 27.87 4.77
N ARG A 443 -18.14 26.72 4.32
CA ARG A 443 -17.76 26.53 2.92
C ARG A 443 -18.97 26.39 2.01
N GLU A 444 -20.00 25.69 2.47
CA GLU A 444 -21.26 25.52 1.76
C GLU A 444 -21.93 26.88 1.53
N ASP A 445 -21.98 27.73 2.55
CA ASP A 445 -22.48 29.11 2.45
C ASP A 445 -21.69 29.96 1.43
N LYS A 446 -20.40 29.67 1.27
CA LYS A 446 -19.51 30.34 0.30
C LYS A 446 -19.49 29.69 -1.08
N GLY A 447 -20.30 28.65 -1.32
CA GLY A 447 -20.30 27.88 -2.57
C GLY A 447 -18.97 27.15 -2.85
N GLN A 448 -18.19 26.85 -1.81
CA GLN A 448 -16.90 26.21 -1.91
C GLN A 448 -17.02 24.69 -1.70
N SER A 449 -16.33 23.93 -2.54
CA SER A 449 -16.25 22.47 -2.36
C SER A 449 -15.50 22.11 -1.06
N THR A 450 -16.05 21.14 -0.34
CA THR A 450 -15.35 20.41 0.72
C THR A 450 -14.62 19.22 0.12
N SER A 451 -13.37 19.01 0.53
CA SER A 451 -12.57 17.86 0.11
C SER A 451 -11.87 17.23 1.30
N VAL A 452 -11.53 15.96 1.18
CA VAL A 452 -10.73 15.24 2.20
C VAL A 452 -9.40 15.91 2.50
N THR A 453 -8.79 16.57 1.50
CA THR A 453 -7.54 17.30 1.68
C THR A 453 -7.73 18.47 2.64
N VAL A 454 -8.85 19.19 2.51
CA VAL A 454 -9.22 20.25 3.46
C VAL A 454 -9.48 19.65 4.83
N ALA A 455 -10.34 18.63 4.94
CA ALA A 455 -10.65 17.99 6.23
C ALA A 455 -9.38 17.56 6.98
N ARG A 456 -8.48 16.86 6.29
CA ARG A 456 -7.19 16.42 6.85
C ARG A 456 -6.32 17.57 7.32
N ARG A 457 -6.24 18.66 6.55
CA ARG A 457 -5.42 19.83 6.90
C ARG A 457 -5.97 20.52 8.14
N GLU A 458 -7.26 20.83 8.16
CA GLU A 458 -7.88 21.60 9.24
C GLU A 458 -7.92 20.79 10.54
N ILE A 459 -8.29 19.51 10.48
CA ILE A 459 -8.30 18.64 11.69
C ILE A 459 -6.88 18.46 12.24
N ARG A 460 -5.86 18.28 11.41
CA ARG A 460 -4.48 18.16 11.90
C ARG A 460 -3.97 19.46 12.53
N LYS A 461 -4.32 20.60 11.94
CA LYS A 461 -4.00 21.91 12.52
C LYS A 461 -4.64 22.04 13.90
N TRP A 462 -5.93 21.74 14.00
CA TRP A 462 -6.64 21.75 15.28
C TRP A 462 -6.03 20.78 16.30
N LEU A 463 -5.71 19.54 15.92
CA LEU A 463 -5.02 18.60 16.80
C LEU A 463 -3.66 19.15 17.29
N SER A 464 -2.93 19.92 16.49
CA SER A 464 -1.65 20.51 16.94
C SER A 464 -1.80 21.69 17.91
N GLU A 465 -2.98 22.32 17.96
CA GLU A 465 -3.23 23.56 18.71
C GLU A 465 -4.16 23.33 19.93
N SER A 466 -5.00 22.30 19.89
CA SER A 466 -6.02 21.97 20.91
C SER A 466 -5.46 21.22 22.11
N SER A 467 -6.15 21.35 23.25
CA SER A 467 -5.88 20.58 24.47
C SER A 467 -6.03 19.08 24.26
N GLU A 468 -7.00 18.67 23.45
CA GLU A 468 -7.33 17.29 23.10
C GLU A 468 -6.15 16.66 22.35
N GLY A 469 -5.64 17.34 21.33
CA GLY A 469 -4.49 16.84 20.59
C GLY A 469 -3.18 16.86 21.38
N GLN A 470 -2.97 17.85 22.27
CA GLN A 470 -1.84 17.82 23.21
C GLN A 470 -1.90 16.61 24.15
N ARG A 471 -3.08 16.31 24.70
CA ARG A 471 -3.33 15.11 25.53
C ARG A 471 -3.05 13.83 24.76
N VAL A 472 -3.45 13.74 23.48
CA VAL A 472 -3.12 12.61 22.60
C VAL A 472 -1.61 12.43 22.48
N GLU A 473 -0.86 13.50 22.19
CA GLU A 473 0.60 13.41 22.03
C GLU A 473 1.31 13.03 23.33
N GLU A 474 0.84 13.50 24.49
CA GLU A 474 1.37 13.13 25.79
C GLU A 474 1.20 11.63 26.06
N LEU A 475 -0.03 11.13 25.95
CA LEU A 475 -0.36 9.74 26.27
C LEU A 475 0.28 8.76 25.29
N VAL A 476 0.24 9.04 23.99
CA VAL A 476 0.92 8.21 22.98
C VAL A 476 2.44 8.34 23.11
N GLY A 477 2.93 9.49 23.56
CA GLY A 477 4.33 9.70 23.95
C GLY A 477 4.78 8.73 25.04
N ARG A 478 3.97 8.52 26.08
CA ARG A 478 4.21 7.54 27.15
C ARG A 478 4.17 6.09 26.62
N LEU A 479 3.21 5.77 25.74
CA LEU A 479 3.07 4.43 25.16
C LEU A 479 4.28 4.03 24.28
N LEU A 480 4.75 4.95 23.42
CA LEU A 480 5.77 4.66 22.40
C LEU A 480 7.16 5.23 22.72
N GLY A 481 7.34 5.81 23.90
CA GLY A 481 8.53 6.58 24.28
C GLY A 481 9.33 6.02 25.45
N GLY A 482 9.12 4.75 25.81
CA GLY A 482 9.93 4.05 26.81
C GLY A 482 11.43 4.18 26.59
#